data_AF-A0A832IT72-F1
#
_entry.id   AF-A0A832IT72-F1
#
_cell.length_a   1.000
_cell.length_b   1.000
_cell.length_c   1.000
_cell.angle_alpha   90.00
_cell.angle_beta   90.00
_cell.angle_gamma   90.00
#
_symmetry.space_group_name_H-M   'P 1'
#
loop_
_entity.id
_entity.type
_entity.pdbx_description
1 polymer ?
#
loop_
_entity_poly.entity_id
_entity_poly.type
_entity_poly.pdbx_seq_one_letter_code
_entity_poly.pdbx_strand_id
1 'polypeptide(L)'
;MDNILSILVFFPAVAGLLGFVIDKESARAYGITVAAIEFVLSLWLWFSFDMSNAGMQFVEMIPLIPDMGISYYLGVDGISLFILIMTTLMTLIGMTSMSVTKNIKNMIVTLLFLEMTMVGVFVALAAIVFYLFWELSLVPMLYIIGAWGGPLRVYASIKFFLYTFTGSLI
;
A
#
# COMPACT_ATOMS: atom_id res chain seq x y z
N MET A 1 -19.88 1.35 -8.67
CA MET A 1 -18.60 0.88 -8.08
C MET A 1 -17.58 2.00 -8.16
N ASP A 2 -18.02 3.24 -7.93
CA ASP A 2 -17.41 4.37 -8.63
C ASP A 2 -16.19 4.94 -7.89
N ASN A 3 -15.79 4.29 -6.78
CA ASN A 3 -14.63 4.67 -5.96
C ASN A 3 -13.91 3.43 -5.37
N ILE A 4 -13.97 2.28 -6.05
CA ILE A 4 -13.40 1.02 -5.52
C ILE A 4 -11.87 1.10 -5.36
N LEU A 5 -11.18 1.82 -6.24
CA LEU A 5 -9.72 1.96 -6.17
C LEU A 5 -9.34 2.88 -5.01
N SER A 6 -10.06 3.97 -4.82
CA SER A 6 -9.90 4.82 -3.63
C SER A 6 -10.09 4.03 -2.33
N ILE A 7 -11.06 3.11 -2.28
CA ILE A 7 -11.29 2.26 -1.10
C ILE A 7 -10.09 1.34 -0.86
N LEU A 8 -9.61 0.62 -1.88
CA LEU A 8 -8.44 -0.25 -1.77
C LEU A 8 -7.18 0.53 -1.34
N VAL A 9 -6.99 1.74 -1.85
CA VAL A 9 -5.84 2.57 -1.45
C VAL A 9 -5.97 3.02 -0.01
N PHE A 10 -7.10 3.60 0.40
CA PHE A 10 -7.21 4.27 1.70
C PHE A 10 -7.69 3.38 2.85
N PHE A 11 -8.32 2.24 2.59
CA PHE A 11 -8.78 1.32 3.64
C PHE A 11 -7.65 0.85 4.56
N PRO A 12 -6.49 0.38 4.05
CA PRO A 12 -5.37 0.00 4.91
C PRO A 12 -4.84 1.17 5.76
N ALA A 13 -4.80 2.39 5.21
CA ALA A 13 -4.36 3.57 5.96
C ALA A 13 -5.32 3.94 7.11
N VAL A 14 -6.64 3.93 6.85
CA VAL A 14 -7.66 4.17 7.89
C VAL A 14 -7.59 3.07 8.94
N ALA A 15 -7.45 1.81 8.53
CA ALA A 15 -7.29 0.69 9.44
C ALA A 15 -5.98 0.79 10.25
N GLY A 16 -4.90 1.30 9.65
CA GLY A 16 -3.63 1.59 10.32
C GLY A 16 -3.79 2.65 11.42
N LEU A 17 -4.53 3.73 11.15
CA LEU A 17 -4.85 4.76 12.15
C LEU A 17 -5.66 4.19 13.32
N LEU A 18 -6.70 3.39 13.02
CA LEU A 18 -7.50 2.72 14.05
C LEU A 18 -6.66 1.70 14.84
N GLY A 19 -5.67 1.09 14.21
CA GLY A 19 -4.72 0.16 14.83
C GLY A 19 -3.93 0.77 16.00
N PHE A 20 -3.81 2.10 16.11
CA PHE A 20 -3.19 2.73 17.28
C PHE A 20 -4.03 2.61 18.56
N VAL A 21 -5.35 2.53 18.44
CA VAL A 21 -6.31 2.43 19.55
C VAL A 21 -6.48 0.97 20.00
N ILE A 22 -6.19 0.01 19.12
CA ILE A 22 -6.30 -1.41 19.41
C ILE A 22 -5.26 -1.86 20.46
N ASP A 23 -5.71 -2.73 21.37
CA ASP A 23 -4.87 -3.33 22.38
C ASP A 23 -3.76 -4.19 21.77
N LYS A 24 -2.61 -4.24 22.46
CA LYS A 24 -1.42 -4.92 21.95
C LYS A 24 -1.63 -6.42 21.73
N GLU A 25 -2.48 -7.05 22.55
CA GLU A 25 -2.80 -8.48 22.45
C GLU A 25 -3.64 -8.80 21.21
N SER A 26 -4.59 -7.91 20.88
CA SER A 26 -5.49 -8.05 19.74
C SER A 26 -4.89 -7.52 18.43
N ALA A 27 -3.80 -6.75 18.49
CA ALA A 27 -3.20 -6.10 17.33
C ALA A 27 -2.90 -7.08 16.19
N ARG A 28 -2.42 -8.30 16.49
CA ARG A 28 -2.13 -9.32 15.47
C ARG A 28 -3.38 -9.82 14.76
N ALA A 29 -4.41 -10.19 15.52
CA ALA A 29 -5.67 -10.62 14.95
C ALA A 29 -6.29 -9.51 14.10
N TYR A 30 -6.25 -8.27 14.61
CA TYR A 30 -6.70 -7.08 13.89
C TYR A 30 -5.99 -6.91 12.54
N GLY A 31 -4.66 -6.92 12.52
CA GLY A 31 -3.89 -6.78 11.27
C GLY A 31 -4.25 -7.87 10.25
N ILE A 32 -4.33 -9.13 10.68
CA ILE A 32 -4.70 -10.25 9.81
C ILE A 32 -6.12 -10.07 9.26
N THR A 33 -7.08 -9.65 10.08
CA THR A 33 -8.44 -9.39 9.63
C THR A 33 -8.49 -8.26 8.60
N VAL A 34 -7.77 -7.16 8.83
CA VAL A 34 -7.70 -6.04 7.88
C VAL A 34 -7.07 -6.48 6.56
N ALA A 35 -5.93 -7.16 6.59
CA ALA A 35 -5.28 -7.67 5.37
C ALA A 35 -6.15 -8.70 4.63
N ALA A 36 -6.92 -9.51 5.36
CA ALA A 36 -7.87 -10.45 4.75
C ALA A 36 -9.04 -9.74 4.07
N ILE A 37 -9.57 -8.68 4.68
CA ILE A 37 -10.60 -7.83 4.06
C ILE A 37 -10.06 -7.19 2.78
N GLU A 38 -8.85 -6.63 2.84
CA GLU A 38 -8.22 -5.98 1.68
C GLU A 38 -7.97 -6.98 0.53
N PHE A 39 -7.52 -8.18 0.84
CA PHE A 39 -7.38 -9.26 -0.15
C PHE A 39 -8.72 -9.71 -0.74
N VAL A 40 -9.80 -9.76 0.06
CA VAL A 40 -11.14 -10.06 -0.47
C VAL A 40 -11.63 -8.94 -1.39
N LEU A 41 -11.35 -7.67 -1.07
CA LEU A 41 -11.68 -6.54 -1.94
C LEU A 41 -10.91 -6.60 -3.27
N SER A 42 -9.62 -6.99 -3.25
CA SER A 42 -8.84 -7.15 -4.48
C SER A 42 -9.35 -8.30 -5.35
N LEU A 43 -9.78 -9.41 -4.75
CA LEU A 43 -10.45 -10.49 -5.48
C LEU A 43 -11.81 -10.05 -6.04
N TRP A 44 -12.57 -9.25 -5.32
CA TRP A 44 -13.83 -8.72 -5.82
C TRP A 44 -13.63 -7.79 -7.03
N LEU A 45 -12.57 -6.97 -7.01
CA LEU A 45 -12.14 -6.20 -8.18
C LEU A 45 -11.81 -7.11 -9.36
N TRP A 46 -11.11 -8.23 -9.12
CA TRP A 46 -10.78 -9.21 -10.17
C TRP A 46 -12.02 -9.81 -10.83
N PHE A 47 -13.01 -10.26 -10.04
CA PHE A 47 -14.26 -10.80 -10.60
C PHE A 47 -15.10 -9.76 -11.33
N SER A 48 -14.89 -8.48 -11.02
CA SER A 48 -15.60 -7.37 -11.65
C SER A 48 -14.88 -6.85 -12.91
N PHE A 49 -13.65 -7.31 -13.19
CA PHE A 49 -12.82 -6.85 -14.30
C PHE A 49 -13.24 -7.52 -15.62
N ASP A 50 -13.47 -6.72 -16.66
CA ASP A 50 -13.83 -7.19 -17.99
C ASP A 50 -12.59 -7.48 -18.84
N MET A 51 -12.21 -8.76 -18.98
CA MET A 51 -11.04 -9.15 -19.78
C MET A 51 -11.18 -8.87 -21.29
N SER A 52 -12.38 -8.58 -21.79
CA SER A 52 -12.60 -8.27 -23.20
C SER A 52 -12.23 -6.81 -23.56
N ASN A 53 -12.12 -5.94 -22.56
CA ASN A 53 -11.79 -4.54 -22.74
C ASN A 53 -10.31 -4.28 -22.39
N ALA A 54 -9.52 -3.90 -23.40
CA ALA A 54 -8.09 -3.59 -23.25
C ALA A 54 -7.81 -2.19 -22.64
N GLY A 55 -8.83 -1.37 -22.41
CA GLY A 55 -8.69 -0.05 -21.80
C GLY A 55 -8.54 -0.08 -20.28
N MET A 56 -8.21 1.08 -19.70
CA MET A 56 -8.22 1.27 -18.25
C MET A 56 -9.64 1.12 -17.70
N GLN A 57 -9.78 0.35 -16.63
CA GLN A 57 -11.07 0.12 -15.95
C GLN A 57 -11.05 0.72 -14.55
N PHE A 58 -12.24 0.87 -13.96
CA PHE A 58 -12.44 1.47 -12.63
C PHE A 58 -11.79 2.85 -12.50
N VAL A 59 -11.89 3.63 -13.57
CA VAL A 59 -11.21 4.92 -13.67
C VAL A 59 -11.84 5.94 -12.73
N GLU A 60 -11.01 6.56 -11.90
CA GLU A 60 -11.39 7.63 -11.00
C GLU A 60 -10.56 8.87 -11.35
N MET A 61 -11.22 10.00 -11.60
CA MET A 61 -10.54 11.24 -11.99
C MET A 61 -11.08 12.41 -11.18
N ILE A 62 -10.24 12.95 -10.29
CA ILE A 62 -10.55 14.14 -9.51
C ILE A 62 -9.46 15.19 -9.78
N PRO A 63 -9.79 16.37 -10.30
CA PRO A 63 -8.80 17.42 -10.50
C PRO A 63 -8.33 17.96 -9.13
N LEU A 64 -7.02 17.88 -8.86
CA LEU A 64 -6.43 18.38 -7.62
C LEU A 64 -5.98 19.83 -7.78
N ILE A 65 -5.15 20.09 -8.79
CA ILE A 65 -4.67 21.43 -9.15
C ILE A 65 -4.83 21.58 -10.67
N PRO A 66 -6.01 22.05 -11.14
CA PRO A 66 -6.31 22.16 -12.57
C PRO A 66 -5.28 23.00 -13.34
N ASP A 67 -4.82 24.10 -12.73
CA ASP A 67 -3.88 25.05 -13.36
C ASP A 67 -2.52 24.43 -13.69
N MET A 68 -2.13 23.39 -12.95
CA MET A 68 -0.89 22.65 -13.16
C MET A 68 -1.11 21.31 -13.88
N GLY A 69 -2.34 21.00 -14.28
CA GLY A 69 -2.71 19.71 -14.88
C GLY A 69 -2.61 18.53 -13.91
N ILE A 70 -2.57 18.76 -12.59
CA ILE A 70 -2.43 17.71 -11.58
C ILE A 70 -3.82 17.19 -11.23
N SER A 71 -4.04 15.90 -11.49
CA SER A 71 -5.26 15.19 -11.14
C SER A 71 -4.95 13.93 -10.33
N TYR A 72 -5.86 13.60 -9.42
CA TYR A 72 -5.99 12.27 -8.88
C TYR A 72 -6.64 11.41 -9.95
N TYR A 73 -5.81 10.78 -10.77
CA TYR A 73 -6.22 9.91 -11.85
C TYR A 73 -5.78 8.49 -11.56
N LEU A 74 -6.75 7.64 -11.22
CA LEU A 74 -6.55 6.22 -10.97
C LEU A 74 -7.22 5.38 -12.06
N GLY A 75 -6.69 4.19 -12.24
CA GLY A 75 -7.31 3.14 -13.05
C GLY A 75 -6.51 1.85 -12.96
N VAL A 76 -7.14 0.76 -13.38
CA VAL A 76 -6.51 -0.56 -13.38
C VAL A 76 -6.62 -1.20 -14.75
N ASP A 77 -5.51 -1.76 -15.24
CA ASP A 77 -5.45 -2.65 -16.39
C ASP A 77 -5.19 -4.11 -15.93
N GLY A 78 -5.02 -5.03 -16.88
CA GLY A 78 -4.77 -6.44 -16.54
C GLY A 78 -3.46 -6.69 -15.77
N ILE A 79 -2.44 -5.85 -15.96
CA ILE A 79 -1.13 -5.99 -15.31
C ILE A 79 -1.22 -5.43 -13.87
N SER A 80 -1.70 -4.20 -13.72
CA SER A 80 -1.94 -3.57 -12.42
C SER A 80 -2.84 -4.41 -11.54
N LEU A 81 -3.90 -5.02 -12.10
CA LEU A 81 -4.79 -5.90 -11.36
C LEU A 81 -4.04 -7.09 -10.74
N PHE A 82 -3.23 -7.78 -11.55
CA PHE A 82 -2.47 -8.94 -11.08
C PHE A 82 -1.47 -8.54 -9.98
N ILE A 83 -0.76 -7.43 -10.17
CA ILE A 83 0.20 -6.93 -9.18
C ILE A 83 -0.50 -6.48 -7.89
N LEU A 84 -1.68 -5.89 -7.98
CA LEU A 84 -2.49 -5.49 -6.82
C LEU A 84 -2.94 -6.72 -6.01
N ILE A 85 -3.44 -7.76 -6.67
CA ILE A 85 -3.82 -9.02 -6.01
C ILE A 85 -2.60 -9.67 -5.36
N MET A 86 -1.46 -9.70 -6.06
CA MET A 86 -0.21 -10.20 -5.48
C MET A 86 0.23 -9.39 -4.27
N THR A 87 0.11 -8.06 -4.31
CA THR A 87 0.49 -7.17 -3.20
C THR A 87 -0.34 -7.48 -1.97
N THR A 88 -1.67 -7.50 -2.11
CA THR A 88 -2.60 -7.79 -0.99
C THR A 88 -2.44 -9.22 -0.46
N LEU A 89 -2.18 -10.21 -1.33
CA LEU A 89 -1.87 -11.57 -0.92
C LEU A 89 -0.55 -11.65 -0.12
N MET A 90 0.50 -10.97 -0.59
CA MET A 90 1.80 -10.96 0.10
C MET A 90 1.71 -10.26 1.45
N THR A 91 0.91 -9.20 1.57
CA THR A 91 0.64 -8.57 2.86
C THR A 91 -0.07 -9.54 3.80
N LEU A 92 -1.13 -10.21 3.35
CA LEU A 92 -1.86 -11.20 4.16
C LEU A 92 -0.97 -12.35 4.63
N ILE A 93 -0.18 -12.93 3.74
CA ILE A 93 0.78 -13.98 4.09
C ILE A 93 1.82 -13.43 5.07
N GLY A 94 2.38 -12.25 4.81
CA GLY A 94 3.34 -11.60 5.70
C GLY A 94 2.80 -11.37 7.11
N MET A 95 1.55 -10.93 7.25
CA MET A 95 0.92 -10.71 8.55
C MET A 95 0.62 -12.01 9.30
N THR A 96 0.21 -13.06 8.58
CA THR A 96 -0.09 -14.37 9.19
C THR A 96 1.18 -15.11 9.60
N SER A 97 2.21 -15.15 8.74
CA SER A 97 3.47 -15.86 8.96
C SER A 97 4.46 -15.15 9.88
N MET A 98 4.12 -13.95 10.34
CA MET A 98 4.99 -13.11 11.16
C MET A 98 5.35 -13.78 12.50
N SER A 99 6.65 -13.94 12.77
CA SER A 99 7.16 -14.53 14.03
C SER A 99 7.57 -13.48 15.07
N VAL A 100 7.60 -12.21 14.68
CA VAL A 100 8.09 -11.11 15.52
C VAL A 100 7.08 -10.73 16.60
N THR A 101 7.54 -10.70 17.85
CA THR A 101 6.70 -10.34 19.02
C THR A 101 6.96 -8.94 19.54
N LYS A 102 8.14 -8.36 19.24
CA LYS A 102 8.53 -7.03 19.73
C LYS A 102 7.74 -5.92 19.03
N ASN A 103 7.06 -5.07 19.81
CA ASN A 103 6.32 -3.90 19.32
C ASN A 103 5.37 -4.21 18.15
N ILE A 104 4.67 -5.36 18.23
CA ILE A 104 3.85 -5.89 17.14
C ILE A 104 2.83 -4.88 16.58
N LYS A 105 2.25 -4.05 17.46
CA LYS A 105 1.31 -3.00 17.08
C LYS A 105 1.91 -2.02 16.07
N ASN A 106 3.11 -1.49 16.35
CA ASN A 106 3.76 -0.53 15.47
C ASN A 106 4.12 -1.14 14.12
N MET A 107 4.51 -2.42 14.11
CA MET A 107 4.82 -3.12 12.88
C MET A 107 3.58 -3.32 12.01
N ILE A 108 2.46 -3.74 12.59
CA ILE A 108 1.20 -3.93 11.87
C ILE A 108 0.71 -2.62 11.28
N VAL A 109 0.70 -1.54 12.07
CA VAL A 109 0.33 -0.22 11.57
C VAL A 109 1.23 0.21 10.42
N THR A 110 2.54 -0.01 10.54
CA THR A 110 3.49 0.35 9.47
C THR A 110 3.27 -0.49 8.21
N LEU A 111 3.00 -1.79 8.34
CA LEU A 111 2.71 -2.67 7.21
C LEU A 111 1.42 -2.26 6.49
N LEU A 112 0.39 -1.82 7.22
CA LEU A 112 -0.85 -1.32 6.63
C LEU A 112 -0.63 0.00 5.85
N PHE A 113 0.20 0.91 6.38
CA PHE A 113 0.60 2.11 5.62
C PHE A 113 1.45 1.77 4.40
N LEU A 114 2.34 0.78 4.51
CA LEU A 114 3.10 0.29 3.36
C LEU A 114 2.16 -0.27 2.29
N GLU A 115 1.20 -1.11 2.67
CA GLU A 115 0.19 -1.67 1.75
C GLU A 115 -0.58 -0.57 1.01
N MET A 116 -1.08 0.45 1.73
CA MET A 116 -1.73 1.61 1.11
C MET A 116 -0.86 2.26 0.03
N THR A 117 0.41 2.53 0.33
CA THR A 117 1.31 3.15 -0.64
C THR A 117 1.58 2.24 -1.85
N MET A 118 1.79 0.94 -1.63
CA MET A 118 2.06 -0.01 -2.70
C MET A 118 0.86 -0.17 -3.63
N VAL A 119 -0.36 -0.29 -3.07
CA VAL A 119 -1.59 -0.32 -3.87
C VAL A 119 -1.74 0.98 -4.66
N GLY A 120 -1.52 2.14 -4.02
CA GLY A 120 -1.55 3.46 -4.65
C GLY A 120 -0.60 3.59 -5.84
N VAL A 121 0.63 3.08 -5.72
CA VAL A 121 1.62 3.09 -6.82
C VAL A 121 1.10 2.35 -8.06
N PHE A 122 0.43 1.19 -7.89
CA PHE A 122 0.02 0.37 -9.03
C PHE A 122 -1.28 0.83 -9.70
N VAL A 123 -2.10 1.63 -9.02
CA VAL A 123 -3.36 2.16 -9.56
C VAL A 123 -3.27 3.61 -10.04
N ALA A 124 -2.19 4.33 -9.69
CA ALA A 124 -2.00 5.72 -10.09
C ALA A 124 -1.55 5.86 -11.55
N LEU A 125 -2.32 6.61 -12.34
CA LEU A 125 -2.04 6.90 -13.74
C LEU A 125 -1.41 8.29 -13.94
N ALA A 126 -1.68 9.23 -13.03
CA ALA A 126 -1.02 10.54 -13.03
C ALA A 126 0.38 10.46 -12.42
N ALA A 127 1.40 10.94 -13.14
CA ALA A 127 2.80 10.86 -12.73
C ALA A 127 3.08 11.48 -11.34
N ILE A 128 2.46 12.62 -11.01
CA ILE A 128 2.63 13.29 -9.72
C ILE A 128 2.07 12.43 -8.58
N VAL A 129 0.90 11.82 -8.76
CA VAL A 129 0.25 10.98 -7.75
C VAL A 129 1.00 9.66 -7.57
N PHE A 130 1.45 9.07 -8.69
CA PHE A 130 2.36 7.92 -8.68
C PHE A 130 3.63 8.23 -7.87
N TYR A 131 4.30 9.35 -8.18
CA TYR A 131 5.51 9.77 -7.48
C TYR A 131 5.26 10.01 -5.99
N LEU A 132 4.12 10.60 -5.63
CA LEU A 132 3.74 10.80 -4.23
C LEU A 132 3.60 9.47 -3.47
N PHE A 133 2.92 8.47 -4.04
CA PHE A 133 2.82 7.15 -3.41
C PHE A 133 4.17 6.44 -3.35
N TRP A 134 4.99 6.58 -4.39
CA TRP A 134 6.34 6.04 -4.44
C TRP A 134 7.21 6.58 -3.30
N GLU A 135 7.28 7.90 -3.15
CA GLU A 135 8.04 8.55 -2.07
C GLU A 135 7.46 8.23 -0.69
N LEU A 136 6.13 8.21 -0.56
CA LEU A 136 5.47 7.90 0.70
C LEU A 136 5.79 6.47 1.17
N SER A 137 5.95 5.52 0.25
CA SER A 137 6.31 4.12 0.56
C SER A 137 7.69 3.98 1.23
N LEU A 138 8.60 4.92 1.00
CA LEU A 138 9.94 4.90 1.58
C LEU A 138 9.91 5.04 3.10
N VAL A 139 8.94 5.79 3.64
CA VAL A 139 8.84 6.05 5.08
C VAL A 139 8.51 4.77 5.87
N PRO A 140 7.45 4.00 5.54
CA PRO A 140 7.21 2.70 6.16
C PRO A 140 8.38 1.72 5.99
N MET A 141 8.97 1.64 4.80
CA MET A 141 10.10 0.73 4.55
C MET A 141 11.32 1.07 5.41
N LEU A 142 11.70 2.35 5.48
CA LEU A 142 12.79 2.82 6.34
C LEU A 142 12.54 2.44 7.80
N TYR A 143 11.31 2.61 8.29
CA TYR A 143 10.96 2.27 9.66
C TYR A 143 11.00 0.76 9.92
N ILE A 144 10.46 -0.06 9.01
CA ILE A 144 10.48 -1.53 9.13
C ILE A 144 11.93 -2.02 9.21
N ILE A 145 12.78 -1.59 8.27
CA ILE A 145 14.18 -1.99 8.23
C ILE A 145 14.90 -1.52 9.49
N GLY A 146 14.74 -0.25 9.89
CA GLY A 146 15.45 0.32 11.05
C GLY A 146 15.03 -0.26 12.40
N ALA A 147 13.74 -0.55 12.60
CA ALA A 147 13.22 -0.99 13.88
C ALA A 147 13.20 -2.52 14.07
N TRP A 148 13.06 -3.32 13.00
CA TRP A 148 12.99 -4.79 13.06
C TRP A 148 14.01 -5.52 12.20
N GLY A 149 14.85 -4.81 11.44
CA GLY A 149 15.94 -5.42 10.66
C GLY A 149 17.04 -6.05 11.53
N GLY A 150 18.02 -6.64 10.86
CA GLY A 150 19.14 -7.36 11.47
C GLY A 150 20.20 -6.48 12.19
N PRO A 151 21.42 -7.02 12.45
CA PRO A 151 22.43 -6.36 13.27
C PRO A 151 22.83 -4.94 12.83
N LEU A 152 22.89 -4.69 11.51
CA LEU A 152 23.25 -3.40 10.91
C LEU A 152 22.02 -2.61 10.40
N ARG A 153 20.85 -2.82 11.00
CA ARG A 153 19.56 -2.27 10.57
C ARG A 153 19.52 -0.77 10.30
N VAL A 154 20.12 0.06 11.17
CA VAL A 154 20.10 1.53 11.01
C VAL A 154 20.95 1.95 9.80
N TYR A 155 22.12 1.33 9.64
CA TYR A 155 22.96 1.56 8.48
C TYR A 155 22.28 1.10 7.19
N ALA A 156 21.64 -0.07 7.21
CA ALA A 156 20.90 -0.60 6.08
C ALA A 156 19.68 0.25 5.71
N SER A 157 18.92 0.76 6.68
CA SER A 157 17.73 1.58 6.43
C SER A 157 18.09 2.94 5.83
N ILE A 158 19.14 3.59 6.34
CA ILE A 158 19.64 4.85 5.77
C ILE A 158 20.15 4.63 4.35
N LYS A 159 20.91 3.54 4.13
CA LYS A 159 21.42 3.19 2.81
C LYS A 159 20.28 2.95 1.81
N PHE A 160 19.28 2.15 2.18
CA PHE A 160 18.09 1.91 1.38
C PHE A 160 17.42 3.23 0.98
N PHE A 161 17.15 4.09 1.96
CA PHE A 161 16.52 5.39 1.71
C PHE A 161 17.36 6.27 0.79
N LEU A 162 18.66 6.43 1.04
CA LEU A 162 19.52 7.27 0.22
C LEU A 162 19.59 6.79 -1.23
N TYR A 163 19.74 5.48 -1.47
CA TYR A 163 19.79 4.96 -2.83
C TYR A 163 18.47 5.14 -3.56
N THR A 164 17.34 4.84 -2.91
CA THR A 164 16.03 4.92 -3.56
C THR A 164 15.59 6.38 -3.75
N PHE A 165 15.78 7.25 -2.75
CA PHE A 165 15.43 8.67 -2.82
C PHE A 165 16.32 9.44 -3.81
N THR A 166 17.62 9.18 -3.82
CA THR A 166 18.50 9.83 -4.80
C THR A 166 18.19 9.32 -6.21
N GLY A 167 17.89 8.03 -6.36
CA GLY A 167 17.50 7.44 -7.63
C GLY A 167 16.15 7.92 -8.18
N SER A 168 15.22 8.34 -7.32
CA SER A 168 13.92 8.87 -7.74
C SER A 168 13.95 10.36 -8.11
N LEU A 169 14.96 11.10 -7.66
CA LEU A 169 15.15 12.53 -7.97
C LEU A 169 15.89 12.80 -9.28
N ILE A 170 16.69 11.84 -9.76
CA ILE A 170 17.53 11.94 -10.97
C ILE A 170 16.74 11.48 -12.19
#